data_AF-A0A4U6XVH4-F1
#
_entry.id   AF-A0A4U6XVH4-F1
#
_cell.length_a   1.000
_cell.length_b   1.000
_cell.length_c   1.000
_cell.angle_alpha   90.00
_cell.angle_beta   90.00
_cell.angle_gamma   90.00
#
_symmetry.space_group_name_H-M   'P 1'
#
loop_
_entity.id
_entity.type
_entity.pdbx_description
1 polymer ?
#
loop_
_entity_poly.entity_id
_entity_poly.type
_entity_poly.pdbx_seq_one_letter_code
_entity_poly.pdbx_strand_id
1 'polypeptide(L)'
;MGVTNKKTLTKTRRKTRDVDQIKSDMRSARHLQIFKNTKAKEDLPGLGQHYCIECAKWFETEVSLVGHRRGKPHKRRVKQLKEEPYTQKDAEAAVGLRTDNKGANNDGLEKALDQEIEMET
;
A
#
# COMPACT_ATOMS: atom_id res chain seq x y z
N MET A 1 12.81 9.23 27.84
CA MET A 1 11.94 8.75 26.74
C MET A 1 11.74 7.24 26.93
N GLY A 2 10.62 6.83 27.54
CA GLY A 2 10.39 5.43 27.92
C GLY A 2 10.29 4.52 26.69
N VAL A 3 10.96 3.37 26.73
CA VAL A 3 10.89 2.34 25.69
C VAL A 3 9.46 1.79 25.67
N THR A 4 8.63 2.28 24.76
CA THR A 4 7.25 1.79 24.60
C THR A 4 7.27 0.30 24.29
N ASN A 5 6.53 -0.50 25.06
CA ASN A 5 6.51 -1.96 24.93
C ASN A 5 5.95 -2.39 23.55
N LYS A 6 6.87 -2.70 22.62
CA LYS A 6 6.61 -3.11 21.23
C LYS A 6 5.65 -4.30 21.12
N LYS A 7 5.53 -5.13 22.17
CA LYS A 7 4.65 -6.31 22.22
C LYS A 7 3.16 -5.96 22.09
N THR A 8 2.75 -4.73 22.42
CA THR A 8 1.33 -4.34 22.39
C THR A 8 0.90 -3.68 21.08
N LEU A 9 1.83 -3.03 20.38
CA LEU A 9 1.58 -2.32 19.12
C LEU A 9 1.53 -3.29 17.93
N THR A 10 2.38 -4.32 17.95
CA THR A 10 2.54 -5.29 16.85
C THR A 10 1.52 -6.45 16.91
N LYS A 11 0.48 -6.36 17.76
CA LYS A 11 -0.53 -7.42 17.89
C LYS A 11 -1.41 -7.48 16.64
N THR A 12 -1.82 -8.68 16.25
CA THR A 12 -2.68 -8.94 15.08
C THR A 12 -3.98 -8.12 15.11
N ARG A 13 -4.61 -7.99 16.28
CA ARG A 13 -5.83 -7.16 16.46
C ARG A 13 -5.66 -5.66 16.14
N ARG A 14 -4.43 -5.16 16.04
CA ARG A 14 -4.09 -3.75 15.72
C ARG A 14 -3.31 -3.63 14.40
N LYS A 15 -3.28 -4.70 13.61
CA LYS A 15 -2.54 -4.75 12.36
C LYS A 15 -3.12 -3.72 11.38
N THR A 16 -2.24 -2.87 10.87
CA THR A 16 -2.55 -1.93 9.79
C THR A 16 -2.35 -2.61 8.45
N ARG A 17 -2.92 -2.01 7.39
CA ARG A 17 -2.71 -2.43 6.01
C ARG A 17 -1.22 -2.44 5.66
N ASP A 18 -0.79 -3.48 4.95
CA ASP A 18 0.60 -3.67 4.56
C ASP A 18 0.97 -2.84 3.32
N VAL A 19 2.27 -2.62 3.10
CA VAL A 19 2.78 -1.68 2.08
C VAL A 19 2.54 -2.19 0.66
N ASP A 20 2.65 -3.50 0.47
CA ASP A 20 2.35 -4.22 -0.77
C ASP A 20 0.87 -4.09 -1.16
N GLN A 21 -0.05 -4.22 -0.21
CA GLN A 21 -1.49 -4.04 -0.43
C GLN A 21 -1.81 -2.59 -0.84
N ILE A 22 -1.16 -1.61 -0.22
CA ILE A 22 -1.32 -0.19 -0.56
C ILE A 22 -0.77 0.09 -1.96
N LYS A 23 0.36 -0.53 -2.35
CA LYS A 23 0.89 -0.41 -3.71
C LYS A 23 -0.10 -0.97 -4.74
N SER A 24 -0.76 -2.10 -4.45
CA SER A 24 -1.83 -2.66 -5.28
C SER A 24 -3.07 -1.76 -5.37
N ASP A 25 -3.43 -1.07 -4.28
CA ASP A 25 -4.49 -0.04 -4.28
C ASP A 25 -4.15 1.13 -5.20
N MET A 26 -2.88 1.56 -5.21
CA MET A 26 -2.42 2.65 -6.08
C MET A 26 -2.39 2.23 -7.55
N ARG A 27 -2.02 0.98 -7.84
CA ARG A 27 -2.01 0.43 -9.21
C ARG A 27 -3.41 0.23 -9.78
N SER A 28 -4.39 -0.13 -8.95
CA SER A 28 -5.73 -0.48 -9.43
C SER A 28 -6.84 0.17 -8.61
N ALA A 29 -7.60 1.05 -9.26
CA ALA A 29 -8.74 1.74 -8.64
C ALA A 29 -9.82 0.75 -8.16
N ARG A 30 -10.00 -0.38 -8.86
CA ARG A 30 -10.93 -1.45 -8.46
C ARG A 30 -10.57 -2.05 -7.11
N HIS A 31 -9.29 -2.34 -6.85
CA HIS A 31 -8.85 -2.94 -5.59
C HIS A 31 -9.10 -2.00 -4.40
N LEU A 32 -8.85 -0.69 -4.61
CA LEU A 32 -9.16 0.34 -3.63
C LEU A 32 -10.67 0.43 -3.35
N GLN A 33 -11.52 0.36 -4.38
CA GLN A 33 -12.98 0.37 -4.21
C GLN A 33 -13.46 -0.84 -3.41
N ILE A 34 -12.97 -2.05 -3.74
CA ILE A 34 -13.28 -3.27 -2.99
C ILE A 34 -12.92 -3.07 -1.51
N PHE A 35 -11.73 -2.54 -1.22
CA PHE A 35 -11.33 -2.26 0.15
C PHE A 35 -12.25 -1.27 0.85
N LYS A 36 -12.58 -0.14 0.21
CA LYS A 36 -13.51 0.85 0.80
C LYS A 36 -14.89 0.25 1.08
N ASN A 37 -15.37 -0.62 0.21
CA ASN A 37 -16.67 -1.28 0.37
C ASN A 37 -16.71 -2.30 1.52
N THR A 38 -15.56 -2.85 1.94
CA THR A 38 -15.52 -3.74 3.12
C THR A 38 -15.83 -3.02 4.44
N LYS A 39 -15.88 -1.70 4.45
CA LYS A 39 -16.11 -0.88 5.65
C LYS A 39 -17.42 -0.11 5.50
N ALA A 40 -18.29 -0.21 6.51
CA ALA A 40 -19.51 0.58 6.57
C ALA A 40 -19.15 2.06 6.79
N LYS A 41 -19.78 2.96 6.03
CA LYS A 41 -19.51 4.41 6.10
C LYS A 41 -19.81 5.01 7.47
N GLU A 42 -20.82 4.50 8.15
CA GLU A 42 -21.26 4.98 9.47
C GLU A 42 -20.22 4.77 10.58
N ASP A 43 -19.43 3.69 10.48
CA ASP A 43 -18.40 3.35 11.47
C ASP A 43 -17.08 4.09 11.24
N LEU A 44 -16.96 4.80 10.11
CA LEU A 44 -15.73 5.44 9.67
C LEU A 44 -15.68 6.91 10.11
N PRO A 45 -14.50 7.43 10.50
CA PRO A 45 -14.32 8.86 10.73
C PRO A 45 -14.74 9.67 9.50
N GLY A 46 -15.47 10.77 9.72
CA GLY A 46 -15.93 11.65 8.64
C GLY A 46 -16.78 10.94 7.58
N LEU A 47 -17.55 9.91 7.97
CA LEU A 47 -18.39 9.09 7.08
C LEU A 47 -17.61 8.45 5.91
N GLY A 48 -16.30 8.25 6.09
CA GLY A 48 -15.43 7.74 5.04
C GLY A 48 -15.25 8.70 3.86
N GLN A 49 -15.34 10.00 4.06
CA GLN A 49 -15.08 10.99 3.00
C GLN A 49 -13.59 11.29 2.85
N HIS A 50 -12.87 11.50 3.96
CA HIS A 50 -11.48 11.93 3.93
C HIS A 50 -10.52 10.76 4.14
N TYR A 51 -10.00 10.21 3.05
CA TYR A 51 -9.09 9.06 3.06
C TYR A 51 -7.71 9.37 2.49
N CYS A 52 -6.66 8.98 3.20
CA CYS A 52 -5.31 8.93 2.66
C CYS A 52 -4.96 7.51 2.21
N ILE A 53 -4.76 7.33 0.90
CA ILE A 53 -4.47 6.03 0.27
C ILE A 53 -3.15 5.47 0.80
N GLU A 54 -2.09 6.27 0.75
CA GLU A 54 -0.73 5.86 1.08
C GLU A 54 -0.54 5.41 2.54
N CYS A 55 -1.26 6.03 3.46
CA CYS A 55 -1.19 5.71 4.88
C CYS A 55 -2.33 4.80 5.35
N ALA A 56 -3.24 4.43 4.45
CA ALA A 56 -4.46 3.67 4.72
C ALA A 56 -5.23 4.15 5.96
N LYS A 57 -5.43 5.47 6.06
CA LYS A 57 -6.04 6.12 7.23
C LYS A 57 -7.18 7.05 6.84
N TRP A 58 -8.25 6.97 7.62
CA TRP A 58 -9.42 7.84 7.55
C TRP A 58 -9.29 9.03 8.50
N PHE A 59 -9.81 10.18 8.08
CA PHE A 59 -9.80 11.43 8.82
C PHE A 59 -11.22 11.97 8.94
N GLU A 60 -11.45 12.76 9.99
CA GLU A 60 -12.74 13.40 10.27
C GLU A 60 -13.05 14.59 9.36
N THR A 61 -12.04 15.38 8.99
CA THR A 61 -12.17 16.63 8.22
C THR A 61 -11.11 16.73 7.12
N GLU A 62 -11.37 17.57 6.12
CA GLU A 62 -10.43 17.85 5.04
C GLU A 62 -9.15 18.53 5.55
N VAL A 63 -9.27 19.47 6.48
CA VAL A 63 -8.13 20.19 7.06
C VAL A 63 -7.14 19.21 7.73
N SER A 64 -7.66 18.21 8.44
CA SER A 64 -6.85 17.15 9.06
C SER A 64 -6.13 16.30 8.02
N LEU A 65 -6.76 16.01 6.88
CA LEU A 65 -6.15 15.27 5.78
C LEU A 65 -5.05 16.09 5.08
N VAL A 66 -5.27 17.38 4.85
CA VAL A 66 -4.26 18.29 4.27
C VAL A 66 -3.07 18.45 5.23
N GLY A 67 -3.33 18.63 6.52
CA GLY A 67 -2.30 18.68 7.56
C GLY A 67 -1.49 17.39 7.63
N HIS A 68 -2.15 16.22 7.54
CA HIS A 68 -1.50 14.92 7.49
C HIS A 68 -0.53 14.78 6.32
N ARG A 69 -0.95 15.17 5.10
CA ARG A 69 -0.12 15.11 3.89
C ARG A 69 1.18 15.92 4.01
N ARG A 70 1.13 17.05 4.71
CA ARG A 70 2.31 17.90 4.94
C ARG A 70 3.28 17.31 5.97
N GLY A 71 2.79 16.43 6.84
CA GLY A 71 3.53 15.84 7.95
C GLY A 71 4.66 14.89 7.54
N LYS A 72 5.69 14.80 8.39
CA LYS A 72 6.80 13.84 8.27
C LYS A 72 6.36 12.37 8.14
N PRO A 73 5.37 11.83 8.89
CA PRO A 73 5.02 10.41 8.80
C PRO A 73 4.49 10.05 7.41
N HIS A 74 3.70 10.93 6.80
CA HIS A 74 3.19 10.75 5.44
C HIS A 74 4.34 10.76 4.43
N LYS A 75 5.20 11.79 4.47
CA LYS A 75 6.37 11.87 3.58
C LYS A 75 7.29 10.65 3.67
N ARG A 76 7.47 10.09 4.87
CA ARG A 76 8.22 8.84 5.06
C ARG A 76 7.53 7.65 4.39
N ARG A 77 6.20 7.56 4.50
CA ARG A 77 5.41 6.50 3.85
C ARG A 77 5.45 6.62 2.33
N VAL A 78 5.32 7.84 1.78
CA VAL A 78 5.50 8.10 0.34
C VAL A 78 6.84 7.57 -0.13
N LYS A 79 7.93 7.91 0.59
CA LYS A 79 9.28 7.45 0.24
C LYS A 79 9.37 5.92 0.24
N GLN A 80 8.81 5.26 1.26
CA GLN A 80 8.77 3.80 1.32
C GLN A 80 7.96 3.18 0.18
N LEU A 81 6.86 3.81 -0.23
CA LEU A 81 6.04 3.34 -1.36
C LEU A 81 6.70 3.54 -2.72
N LYS A 82 7.74 4.37 -2.84
CA LYS A 82 8.48 4.51 -4.10
C LYS A 82 9.29 3.26 -4.41
N GLU A 83 9.82 2.61 -3.38
CA GLU A 83 10.54 1.34 -3.49
C GLU A 83 9.56 0.21 -3.89
N GLU A 84 10.08 -0.81 -4.56
CA GLU A 84 9.28 -2.00 -4.89
C GLU A 84 8.99 -2.79 -3.60
N PRO A 85 7.73 -3.19 -3.35
CA PRO A 85 7.40 -3.93 -2.14
C PRO A 85 8.04 -5.30 -2.16
N TYR A 86 8.68 -5.69 -1.05
CA TYR A 86 9.22 -7.03 -0.88
C TYR A 86 8.10 -8.08 -0.92
N THR A 87 8.23 -9.06 -1.81
CA THR A 87 7.26 -10.14 -1.99
C THR A 87 7.81 -11.48 -1.55
N GLN A 88 6.92 -12.46 -1.39
CA GLN A 88 7.31 -13.83 -1.09
C GLN A 88 8.25 -14.42 -2.16
N LYS A 89 8.07 -14.03 -3.43
CA LYS A 89 8.94 -14.48 -4.53
C LYS A 89 10.38 -14.01 -4.36
N ASP A 90 10.57 -12.81 -3.82
CA ASP A 90 11.91 -12.28 -3.55
C ASP A 90 12.59 -13.07 -2.43
N ALA A 91 11.82 -13.49 -1.42
CA ALA A 91 12.30 -14.34 -0.34
C ALA A 91 12.73 -15.73 -0.84
N GLU A 92 11.92 -16.34 -1.69
CA GLU A 92 12.21 -17.65 -2.30
C GLU A 92 13.43 -17.56 -3.23
N ALA A 93 13.51 -16.52 -4.06
CA ALA A 93 14.63 -16.27 -4.96
C ALA A 93 15.95 -16.08 -4.19
N ALA A 94 15.91 -15.46 -3.01
CA ALA A 94 17.08 -15.30 -2.14
C ALA A 94 17.61 -16.64 -1.59
N VAL A 95 16.73 -17.63 -1.39
CA VAL A 95 17.07 -19.01 -0.97
C VAL A 95 17.42 -19.90 -2.17
N GLY A 96 17.31 -19.39 -3.40
CA GLY A 96 17.56 -20.14 -4.63
C GLY A 96 16.36 -20.96 -5.13
N LEU A 97 15.20 -20.79 -4.51
CA LEU A 97 13.93 -21.33 -4.99
C LEU A 97 13.34 -20.35 -6.02
N ARG A 98 13.47 -20.67 -7.30
CA ARG A 98 12.81 -19.95 -8.38
C ARG A 98 11.75 -20.84 -9.01
N THR A 99 10.60 -20.25 -9.32
CA THR A 99 9.55 -20.92 -10.09
C THR A 99 9.71 -20.54 -11.54
N ASP A 100 10.22 -21.47 -12.35
CA ASP A 100 10.50 -21.28 -13.78
C ASP A 100 9.22 -21.41 -14.63
N ASN A 101 8.10 -20.84 -14.17
CA ASN A 101 6.81 -20.91 -14.87
C ASN A 101 6.76 -19.97 -16.09
N LYS A 102 7.90 -19.73 -16.75
CA LYS A 102 7.94 -19.14 -18.08
C LYS A 102 7.96 -20.29 -19.09
N GLY A 103 6.77 -20.61 -19.62
CA GLY A 103 6.73 -21.04 -21.01
C GLY A 103 7.42 -19.95 -21.86
N ALA A 104 8.13 -20.35 -22.91
CA ALA A 104 8.74 -19.40 -23.84
C ALA A 104 7.71 -18.32 -24.22
N ASN A 105 8.04 -17.03 -24.08
CA ASN A 105 7.28 -15.86 -24.55
C ASN A 105 6.44 -15.01 -23.54
N ASN A 106 6.85 -14.82 -22.28
CA ASN A 106 6.18 -13.82 -21.40
C ASN A 106 6.99 -12.54 -21.11
N ASP A 107 8.26 -12.45 -21.54
CA ASP A 107 9.12 -11.28 -21.30
C ASP A 107 8.70 -10.01 -22.07
N GLY A 108 7.84 -10.14 -23.08
CA GLY A 108 7.35 -9.00 -23.88
C GLY A 108 6.18 -8.26 -23.23
N LEU A 109 5.39 -8.92 -22.38
CA LEU A 109 4.13 -8.36 -21.86
C LEU A 109 4.35 -7.47 -20.64
N GLU A 110 5.33 -7.81 -19.78
CA GLU A 110 5.74 -6.98 -18.64
C GLU A 110 6.43 -5.69 -19.13
N LYS A 111 7.29 -5.77 -20.16
CA LYS A 111 7.93 -4.60 -20.77
C LYS A 111 6.96 -3.65 -21.47
N ALA A 112 5.89 -4.18 -22.08
CA ALA A 112 4.87 -3.35 -22.72
C ALA A 112 4.07 -2.55 -21.69
N LEU A 113 3.73 -3.16 -20.55
CA LEU A 113 3.00 -2.48 -19.47
C LEU A 113 3.83 -1.36 -18.84
N ASP A 114 5.12 -1.59 -18.62
CA ASP A 114 6.02 -0.58 -18.08
C ASP A 114 6.22 0.60 -19.07
N GLN A 115 6.28 0.32 -20.38
CA GLN A 115 6.41 1.34 -21.42
C GLN A 115 5.13 2.19 -21.59
N GLU A 116 3.95 1.61 -21.43
CA GLU A 116 2.67 2.36 -21.42
C GLU A 116 2.58 3.29 -20.20
N ILE A 117 3.02 2.83 -19.02
CA ILE A 117 3.02 3.62 -17.79
C ILE A 117 3.99 4.81 -17.89
N GLU A 118 5.13 4.67 -18.57
CA GLU A 118 6.08 5.78 -18.80
C GLU A 118 5.59 6.81 -19.82
N MET A 119 4.75 6.43 -20.79
CA MET A 119 4.22 7.38 -21.79
C MET A 119 3.00 8.17 -21.31
N GLU A 120 2.35 7.75 -20.23
CA GLU A 120 1.18 8.44 -19.64
C GLU A 120 1.53 9.41 -18.48
N THR A 121 2.79 9.42 -18.01
CA THR A 121 3.31 10.36 -16.98
C THR A 121 4.04 11.55 -17.57
#